data_AF-A0A553PZT6-F1
#
_entry.id   AF-A0A553PZT6-F1
#
_cell.length_a   1.000
_cell.length_b   1.000
_cell.length_c   1.000
_cell.angle_alpha   90.00
_cell.angle_beta   90.00
_cell.angle_gamma   90.00
#
_symmetry.space_group_name_H-M   'P 1'
#
loop_
_entity.id
_entity.type
_entity.pdbx_description
1 polymer ?
#
loop_
_entity_poly.entity_id
_entity_poly.type
_entity_poly.pdbx_seq_one_letter_code
_entity_poly.pdbx_strand_id
1 'polypeptide(L)'
;MDIINHAHNNDVDVDSKTIRNLKKDVLALVACDNGETWSYGTFTINYSLIKLDSNLVKNSVIQQMSQLGTISDTDQFKEDLLSNLSSLIEDSYPLQASDIQSYAQILTRIIEDDSRVNVNSQEFVADILDVLSASLTSIDFTLENITALNDTATLMVEASSHLLGAFDRDKQTDIADVLVSTVDAVYVFLLANKTPDQEPVTITSKNLILYANRLSSENLTKVPLSVPNSDARFKLPNLGSEILPADEPVDVKMTNFIIDPWNKGQPISSIVAGLSLASSNGSAIPVANLTEEIEIFLPRTNSAVDSSDLDLRNFSTTVINVTTANITLVMMLNPNEDLTLMLLLGYQRQPTEQNHLATVTLPQQGNSKDEKYTWVLGPDDITIDVGVYNLVIVPVVSPGVKSVNATVTVTAVMAQCIFWEENRANWSDYGCRVGPKTTANTTHCLCTHLTFFGSSFFVMPNTVDPSKSAQLFSNFAKNPVVVCFIGAIFVTYILMAVWARRKDLQDKAKVRLIFLLMLKYQF
;
A
#
# COMPACT_ATOMS: atom_id res chain seq x y z
N MET A 1 31.18 19.83 -27.69
CA MET A 1 32.27 20.82 -27.83
C MET A 1 31.75 21.71 -28.92
N ASP A 2 31.15 22.80 -28.49
CA ASP A 2 30.13 23.50 -29.25
C ASP A 2 30.77 24.74 -29.87
N ILE A 3 30.48 24.99 -31.13
CA ILE A 3 31.21 25.96 -31.95
C ILE A 3 30.48 27.29 -31.85
N ILE A 4 31.11 28.28 -31.24
CA ILE A 4 30.59 29.66 -31.20
C ILE A 4 30.97 30.32 -32.52
N ASN A 5 29.99 30.80 -33.28
CA ASN A 5 30.22 31.49 -34.54
C ASN A 5 30.21 33.02 -34.35
N HIS A 6 30.92 33.70 -35.24
CA HIS A 6 31.31 35.12 -35.19
C HIS A 6 30.29 36.12 -34.61
N ALA A 7 30.76 36.94 -33.66
CA ALA A 7 30.06 38.10 -33.13
C ALA A 7 30.02 39.26 -34.14
N HIS A 8 28.82 39.73 -34.46
CA HIS A 8 28.59 41.09 -34.96
C HIS A 8 27.48 41.72 -34.11
N ASN A 9 27.84 42.76 -33.34
CA ASN A 9 27.05 43.44 -32.29
C ASN A 9 26.77 42.59 -31.05
N ASN A 10 27.46 42.87 -29.93
CA ASN A 10 27.19 42.59 -28.49
C ASN A 10 26.43 41.31 -28.02
N ASP A 11 25.98 40.46 -28.93
CA ASP A 11 25.27 39.21 -28.73
C ASP A 11 26.18 38.11 -29.28
N VAL A 12 26.40 37.08 -28.46
CA VAL A 12 27.21 35.91 -28.80
C VAL A 12 26.25 34.79 -29.17
N ASP A 13 26.30 34.35 -30.43
CA ASP A 13 25.45 33.27 -30.92
C ASP A 13 26.18 31.92 -30.76
N VAL A 14 25.60 30.99 -30.00
CA VAL A 14 26.19 29.67 -29.70
C VAL A 14 25.52 28.63 -30.59
N ASP A 15 26.23 28.20 -31.64
CA ASP A 15 25.69 27.27 -32.63
C ASP A 15 26.09 25.83 -32.25
N SER A 16 25.17 25.10 -31.62
CA SER A 16 25.40 23.74 -31.12
C SER A 16 24.41 22.77 -31.74
N LYS A 17 24.94 21.65 -32.29
CA LYS A 17 24.13 20.56 -32.82
C LYS A 17 23.35 19.81 -31.74
N THR A 18 23.66 20.01 -30.46
CA THR A 18 23.01 19.29 -29.35
C THR A 18 23.15 20.08 -28.04
N ILE A 19 22.47 21.24 -27.94
CA ILE A 19 22.27 21.86 -26.63
C ILE A 19 21.26 21.00 -25.90
N ARG A 20 21.71 20.27 -24.88
CA ARG A 20 20.81 19.64 -23.92
C ARG A 20 20.40 20.70 -22.92
N ASN A 21 19.11 20.81 -22.60
CA ASN A 21 18.64 21.58 -21.45
C ASN A 21 19.00 20.82 -20.17
N LEU A 22 20.28 20.89 -19.82
CA LEU A 22 20.69 20.66 -18.45
C LEU A 22 20.45 21.98 -17.72
N LYS A 23 19.78 21.96 -16.57
CA LYS A 23 19.86 23.02 -15.54
C LYS A 23 21.31 23.12 -15.01
N LYS A 24 22.28 23.32 -15.89
CA LYS A 24 23.73 23.33 -15.62
C LYS A 24 24.39 24.35 -16.51
N ASP A 25 25.33 25.08 -15.92
CA ASP A 25 26.16 26.00 -16.67
C ASP A 25 26.96 25.26 -17.75
N VAL A 26 27.03 25.85 -18.93
CA VAL A 26 27.73 25.24 -20.07
C VAL A 26 29.17 25.72 -20.09
N LEU A 27 30.10 24.78 -20.09
CA LEU A 27 31.52 25.09 -20.31
C LEU A 27 31.77 25.28 -21.81
N ALA A 28 31.87 26.53 -22.24
CA ALA A 28 32.17 26.89 -23.61
C ALA A 28 33.67 27.11 -23.80
N LEU A 29 34.23 26.59 -24.89
CA LEU A 29 35.62 26.84 -25.29
C LEU A 29 35.61 27.88 -26.41
N VAL A 30 36.04 29.09 -26.10
CA VAL A 30 36.08 30.22 -27.03
C VAL A 30 37.47 30.29 -27.64
N ALA A 31 37.54 30.39 -28.97
CA ALA A 31 38.77 30.60 -29.71
C ALA A 31 38.75 31.98 -30.37
N CYS A 32 39.75 32.81 -30.09
CA CYS A 32 39.95 34.10 -30.75
C CYS A 32 41.13 34.03 -31.73
N ASP A 33 40.87 34.38 -32.99
CA ASP A 33 41.87 34.51 -34.04
C ASP A 33 42.30 35.99 -34.18
N ASN A 34 43.60 36.24 -34.01
CA ASN A 34 44.22 37.55 -34.24
C ASN A 34 45.17 37.52 -35.45
N GLY A 35 44.77 36.85 -36.54
CA GLY A 35 45.44 36.90 -37.85
C GLY A 35 46.71 36.07 -37.98
N GLU A 36 47.44 35.80 -36.89
CA GLU A 36 48.62 34.91 -36.87
C GLU A 36 48.63 33.90 -35.71
N THR A 37 47.76 34.07 -34.70
CA THR A 37 47.72 33.20 -33.51
C THR A 37 46.30 32.98 -33.02
N TRP A 38 45.99 31.74 -32.63
CA TRP A 38 44.75 31.36 -31.97
C TRP A 38 44.95 31.35 -30.46
N SER A 39 44.08 32.05 -29.74
CA SER A 39 44.00 31.99 -28.28
C SER A 39 42.73 31.28 -27.84
N TYR A 40 42.81 30.43 -26.82
CA TYR A 40 41.69 29.64 -26.31
C TYR A 40 41.38 30.01 -24.86
N GLY A 41 40.11 30.16 -24.53
CA GLY A 41 39.63 30.39 -23.18
C GLY A 41 38.38 29.56 -22.89
N THR A 42 38.27 29.03 -21.67
CA THR A 42 37.07 28.35 -21.20
C THR A 42 36.22 29.33 -20.40
N PHE A 43 34.96 29.47 -20.77
CA PHE A 43 33.99 30.31 -20.07
C PHE A 43 32.82 29.46 -19.62
N THR A 44 32.34 29.72 -18.41
CA THR A 44 31.12 29.11 -17.90
C THR A 44 29.97 30.03 -18.28
N ILE A 45 29.13 29.59 -19.22
CA ILE A 45 27.91 30.30 -19.60
C ILE A 45 26.83 29.87 -18.61
N ASN A 46 26.36 30.81 -17.80
CA ASN A 46 25.29 30.54 -16.85
C ASN A 46 24.04 30.08 -17.61
N TYR A 47 23.41 29.00 -17.16
CA TYR A 47 22.20 28.46 -17.79
C TYR A 47 21.11 29.55 -17.98
N SER A 48 21.02 30.51 -17.06
CA SER A 48 20.03 31.60 -17.11
C SER A 48 20.21 32.54 -18.32
N LEU A 49 21.34 32.48 -19.01
CA LEU A 49 21.67 33.29 -20.18
C LEU A 49 21.42 32.55 -21.51
N ILE A 50 21.10 31.27 -21.46
CA ILE A 50 20.82 30.44 -22.64
C ILE A 50 19.31 30.43 -22.86
N LYS A 51 18.80 31.37 -23.64
CA LYS A 51 17.39 31.37 -24.07
C LYS A 51 17.25 30.68 -25.41
N LEU A 52 16.81 29.43 -25.41
CA LEU A 52 16.32 28.79 -26.63
C LEU A 52 14.96 29.38 -27.01
N ASP A 53 14.71 29.59 -28.30
CA ASP A 53 13.38 30.01 -28.78
C ASP A 53 12.34 28.96 -28.39
N SER A 54 11.31 29.36 -27.63
CA SER A 54 10.29 28.46 -27.08
C SER A 54 9.50 27.72 -28.16
N ASN A 55 9.32 28.30 -29.36
CA ASN A 55 8.70 27.59 -30.47
C ASN A 55 9.63 26.51 -31.05
N LEU A 56 10.95 26.78 -31.11
CA LEU A 56 11.92 25.76 -31.52
C LEU A 56 11.97 24.60 -30.52
N VAL A 57 11.94 24.89 -29.21
CA VAL A 57 11.92 23.85 -28.18
C VAL A 57 10.61 23.07 -28.23
N LYS A 58 9.45 23.73 -28.38
CA LYS A 58 8.14 23.08 -28.52
C LYS A 58 8.10 22.15 -29.73
N ASN A 59 8.57 22.61 -30.89
CA ASN A 59 8.66 21.79 -32.10
C ASN A 59 9.64 20.62 -31.92
N SER A 60 10.77 20.83 -31.23
CA SER A 60 11.73 19.78 -30.91
C SER A 60 11.10 18.69 -30.03
N VAL A 61 10.41 19.07 -28.95
CA VAL A 61 9.70 18.15 -28.06
C VAL A 61 8.68 17.33 -28.85
N ILE A 62 7.83 17.98 -29.65
CA ILE A 62 6.82 17.31 -30.48
C ILE A 62 7.46 16.34 -31.48
N GLN A 63 8.57 16.71 -32.12
CA GLN A 63 9.29 15.81 -33.02
C GLN A 63 9.90 14.61 -32.28
N GLN A 64 10.50 14.84 -31.11
CA GLN A 64 11.12 13.81 -30.29
C GLN A 64 10.10 12.81 -29.73
N MET A 65 8.83 13.19 -29.54
CA MET A 65 7.76 12.25 -29.15
C MET A 65 7.59 11.07 -30.12
N SER A 66 7.98 11.21 -31.39
CA SER A 66 7.98 10.10 -32.35
C SER A 66 8.96 8.96 -32.01
N GLN A 67 9.93 9.22 -31.12
CA GLN A 67 10.95 8.26 -30.70
C GLN A 67 10.52 7.43 -29.48
N LEU A 68 9.40 7.75 -28.82
CA LEU A 68 8.86 6.96 -27.71
C LEU A 68 8.50 5.54 -28.19
N GLY A 69 8.83 4.52 -27.38
CA GLY A 69 8.66 3.11 -27.72
C GLY A 69 9.69 2.54 -28.72
N THR A 70 10.66 3.34 -29.17
CA THR A 70 11.77 2.86 -30.03
C THR A 70 13.00 2.48 -29.21
N ILE A 71 14.06 2.00 -29.85
CA ILE A 71 15.36 1.74 -29.19
C ILE A 71 16.01 3.01 -28.60
N SER A 72 15.60 4.20 -29.04
CA SER A 72 16.10 5.49 -28.56
C SER A 72 15.37 6.01 -27.33
N ASP A 73 14.19 5.45 -27.03
CA ASP A 73 13.49 5.65 -25.78
C ASP A 73 14.37 5.03 -24.68
N THR A 74 15.08 5.86 -23.92
CA THR A 74 15.99 5.51 -22.83
C THR A 74 15.62 6.35 -21.61
N ASP A 75 15.99 5.93 -20.41
CA ASP A 75 15.68 6.68 -19.19
C ASP A 75 16.25 8.10 -19.27
N GLN A 76 17.47 8.26 -19.82
CA GLN A 76 18.08 9.56 -20.08
C GLN A 76 17.31 10.38 -21.13
N PHE A 77 16.78 9.73 -22.17
CA PHE A 77 15.99 10.42 -23.19
C PHE A 77 14.69 10.97 -22.61
N LYS A 78 13.99 10.20 -21.76
CA LYS A 78 12.78 10.67 -21.07
C LYS A 78 13.09 11.82 -20.11
N GLU A 79 14.17 11.71 -19.35
CA GLU A 79 14.65 12.77 -18.45
C GLU A 79 14.94 14.07 -19.22
N ASP A 80 15.69 13.98 -20.34
CA ASP A 80 15.98 15.13 -21.21
C ASP A 80 14.68 15.75 -21.78
N LEU A 81 13.71 14.92 -22.17
CA LEU A 81 12.43 15.37 -22.74
C LEU A 81 11.52 16.05 -21.68
N LEU A 82 11.48 15.51 -20.46
CA LEU A 82 10.74 16.09 -19.33
C LEU A 82 11.35 17.41 -18.88
N SER A 83 12.69 17.51 -18.84
CA SER A 83 13.38 18.77 -18.56
C SER A 83 13.01 19.86 -19.58
N ASN A 84 12.99 19.51 -20.88
CA ASN A 84 12.54 20.43 -21.94
C ASN A 84 11.08 20.86 -21.75
N LEU A 85 10.20 19.91 -21.40
CA LEU A 85 8.78 20.19 -21.18
C LEU A 85 8.56 21.12 -19.98
N SER A 86 9.26 20.88 -18.87
CA SER A 86 9.25 21.73 -17.68
C SER A 86 9.65 23.17 -18.02
N SER A 87 10.76 23.37 -18.75
CA SER A 87 11.19 24.70 -19.20
C SER A 87 10.16 25.40 -20.11
N LEU A 88 9.52 24.66 -21.03
CA LEU A 88 8.49 25.23 -21.91
C LEU A 88 7.27 25.74 -21.15
N ILE A 89 6.90 25.02 -20.09
CA ILE A 89 5.76 25.36 -19.25
C ILE A 89 6.05 26.62 -18.44
N GLU A 90 7.25 26.73 -17.86
CA GLU A 90 7.71 27.93 -17.15
C GLU A 90 7.64 29.18 -18.05
N ASP A 91 8.12 29.08 -19.30
CA ASP A 91 8.10 30.20 -20.25
C ASP A 91 6.70 30.57 -20.75
N SER A 92 5.75 29.64 -20.72
CA SER A 92 4.38 29.82 -21.22
C SER A 92 3.40 30.30 -20.14
N TYR A 93 3.86 30.49 -18.91
CA TYR A 93 3.01 30.86 -17.78
C TYR A 93 2.53 32.33 -17.86
N PRO A 94 1.25 32.64 -17.57
CA PRO A 94 0.17 31.74 -17.18
C PRO A 94 -0.44 30.97 -18.37
N LEU A 95 -0.67 29.67 -18.17
CA LEU A 95 -1.17 28.77 -19.22
C LEU A 95 -2.63 29.06 -19.59
N GLN A 96 -2.94 28.98 -20.89
CA GLN A 96 -4.32 28.98 -21.38
C GLN A 96 -4.90 27.57 -21.36
N ALA A 97 -6.23 27.44 -21.42
CA ALA A 97 -6.93 26.15 -21.39
C ALA A 97 -6.37 25.13 -22.42
N SER A 98 -6.12 25.58 -23.64
CA SER A 98 -5.54 24.74 -24.71
C SER A 98 -4.10 24.28 -24.41
N ASP A 99 -3.31 25.12 -23.74
CA ASP A 99 -1.94 24.78 -23.37
C ASP A 99 -1.91 23.74 -22.26
N ILE A 100 -2.79 23.87 -21.25
CA ILE A 100 -2.90 22.87 -20.18
C ILE A 100 -3.23 21.50 -20.76
N GLN A 101 -4.26 21.41 -21.61
CA GLN A 101 -4.62 20.15 -22.24
C GLN A 101 -3.46 19.59 -23.08
N SER A 102 -2.78 20.43 -23.88
CA SER A 102 -1.65 20.00 -24.70
C SER A 102 -0.49 19.48 -23.86
N TYR A 103 -0.12 20.17 -22.79
CA TYR A 103 0.99 19.76 -21.93
C TYR A 103 0.66 18.52 -21.11
N ALA A 104 -0.58 18.37 -20.63
CA ALA A 104 -1.05 17.15 -19.97
C ALA A 104 -0.95 15.94 -20.93
N GLN A 105 -1.38 16.09 -22.19
CA GLN A 105 -1.26 15.03 -23.21
C GLN A 105 0.19 14.63 -23.47
N ILE A 106 1.09 15.61 -23.60
CA ILE A 106 2.52 15.35 -23.82
C ILE A 106 3.11 14.63 -22.61
N LEU A 107 2.85 15.13 -21.40
CA LEU A 107 3.34 14.53 -20.15
C LEU A 107 2.92 13.07 -20.05
N THR A 108 1.62 12.78 -20.10
CA THR A 108 1.06 11.43 -19.96
C THR A 108 1.72 10.46 -20.94
N ARG A 109 1.93 10.90 -22.19
CA ARG A 109 2.57 10.07 -23.21
C ARG A 109 4.05 9.79 -22.96
N ILE A 110 4.80 10.73 -22.38
CA ILE A 110 6.23 10.50 -22.04
C ILE A 110 6.36 9.42 -20.96
N ILE A 111 5.44 9.42 -19.98
CA ILE A 111 5.51 8.58 -18.79
C ILE A 111 4.62 7.34 -18.84
N GLU A 112 3.97 7.06 -19.97
CA GLU A 112 3.06 5.92 -20.16
C GLU A 112 3.68 4.58 -19.70
N ASP A 113 4.95 4.35 -20.04
CA ASP A 113 5.75 3.24 -19.51
C ASP A 113 6.38 3.65 -18.16
N ASP A 114 5.65 3.37 -17.09
CA ASP A 114 6.01 3.65 -15.69
C ASP A 114 7.29 2.93 -15.24
N SER A 115 7.62 1.77 -15.83
CA SER A 115 8.84 1.02 -15.52
C SER A 115 10.15 1.74 -15.91
N ARG A 116 10.02 2.81 -16.70
CA ARG A 116 11.14 3.57 -17.28
C ARG A 116 11.20 5.02 -16.82
N VAL A 117 10.49 5.34 -15.74
CA VAL A 117 10.50 6.68 -15.15
C VAL A 117 11.41 6.63 -13.91
N ASN A 118 12.67 7.05 -14.11
CA ASN A 118 13.67 7.10 -13.04
C ASN A 118 13.37 8.22 -12.02
N VAL A 119 14.11 8.25 -10.91
CA VAL A 119 13.94 9.24 -9.83
C VAL A 119 13.96 10.70 -10.32
N ASN A 120 14.93 11.05 -11.18
CA ASN A 120 15.02 12.42 -11.72
C ASN A 120 13.79 12.77 -12.59
N SER A 121 13.32 11.80 -13.38
CA SER A 121 12.11 11.96 -14.19
C SER A 121 10.88 12.15 -13.31
N GLN A 122 10.79 11.46 -12.16
CA GLN A 122 9.69 11.65 -11.20
C GLN A 122 9.65 13.09 -10.66
N GLU A 123 10.81 13.69 -10.37
CA GLU A 123 10.91 15.09 -9.92
C GLU A 123 10.39 16.05 -11.00
N PHE A 124 10.85 15.91 -12.25
CA PHE A 124 10.32 16.73 -13.35
C PHE A 124 8.82 16.54 -13.59
N VAL A 125 8.31 15.31 -13.47
CA VAL A 125 6.88 15.02 -13.61
C VAL A 125 6.09 15.69 -12.49
N ALA A 126 6.60 15.64 -11.26
CA ALA A 126 5.99 16.32 -10.12
C ALA A 126 5.92 17.84 -10.35
N ASP A 127 7.02 18.47 -10.74
CA ASP A 127 7.07 19.91 -11.04
C ASP A 127 6.05 20.30 -12.14
N ILE A 128 5.97 19.50 -13.20
CA ILE A 128 5.03 19.75 -14.31
C ILE A 128 3.58 19.60 -13.82
N LEU A 129 3.26 18.54 -13.06
CA LEU A 129 1.92 18.32 -12.52
C LEU A 129 1.49 19.45 -11.58
N ASP A 130 2.39 19.96 -10.75
CA ASP A 130 2.11 21.09 -9.85
C ASP A 130 1.71 22.34 -10.65
N VAL A 131 2.47 22.71 -11.68
CA VAL A 131 2.14 23.86 -12.53
C VAL A 131 0.82 23.66 -13.30
N LEU A 132 0.58 22.46 -13.83
CA LEU A 132 -0.69 22.14 -14.50
C LEU A 132 -1.88 22.23 -13.54
N SER A 133 -1.71 21.77 -12.29
CA SER A 133 -2.74 21.80 -11.25
C SER A 133 -3.08 23.21 -10.80
N ALA A 134 -2.06 24.04 -10.56
CA ALA A 134 -2.24 25.46 -10.27
C ALA A 134 -2.92 26.19 -11.43
N SER A 135 -2.55 25.85 -12.68
CA SER A 135 -3.16 26.46 -13.86
C SER A 135 -4.63 26.03 -14.02
N LEU A 136 -4.95 24.75 -13.82
CA LEU A 136 -6.31 24.20 -13.94
C LEU A 136 -7.30 24.88 -12.98
N THR A 137 -6.84 25.21 -11.77
CA THR A 137 -7.67 25.86 -10.74
C THR A 137 -7.80 27.37 -10.92
N SER A 138 -6.92 28.00 -11.72
CA SER A 138 -6.93 29.45 -11.97
C SER A 138 -7.74 29.87 -13.20
N ILE A 139 -8.15 28.92 -14.05
CA ILE A 139 -8.95 29.18 -15.24
C ILE A 139 -10.41 29.47 -14.86
N ASP A 140 -11.01 30.45 -15.55
CA ASP A 140 -12.45 30.70 -15.45
C ASP A 140 -13.24 29.54 -16.10
N PHE A 141 -14.20 28.97 -15.38
CA PHE A 141 -14.98 27.80 -15.79
C PHE A 141 -16.12 28.17 -16.75
N THR A 142 -15.80 28.94 -17.79
CA THR A 142 -16.67 29.22 -18.92
C THR A 142 -16.89 27.96 -19.76
N LEU A 143 -18.00 27.90 -20.51
CA LEU A 143 -18.31 26.75 -21.37
C LEU A 143 -17.20 26.47 -22.40
N GLU A 144 -16.58 27.51 -22.94
CA GLU A 144 -15.46 27.41 -23.88
C GLU A 144 -14.24 26.74 -23.24
N ASN A 145 -13.82 27.22 -22.06
CA ASN A 145 -12.67 26.66 -21.34
C ASN A 145 -12.92 25.22 -20.89
N ILE A 146 -14.10 24.90 -20.38
CA ILE A 146 -14.46 23.52 -20.00
C ILE A 146 -14.39 22.60 -21.21
N THR A 147 -14.90 23.04 -22.36
CA THR A 147 -14.82 22.26 -23.61
C THR A 147 -13.37 22.07 -24.06
N ALA A 148 -12.53 23.09 -23.93
CA ALA A 148 -11.11 23.04 -24.24
C ALA A 148 -10.28 22.19 -23.26
N LEU A 149 -10.85 21.82 -22.10
CA LEU A 149 -10.22 21.01 -21.05
C LEU A 149 -10.87 19.63 -20.91
N ASN A 150 -11.71 19.21 -21.86
CA ASN A 150 -12.60 18.04 -21.74
C ASN A 150 -11.88 16.76 -21.27
N ASP A 151 -10.62 16.57 -21.67
CA ASP A 151 -9.84 15.37 -21.34
C ASP A 151 -8.77 15.64 -20.27
N THR A 152 -8.57 16.90 -19.87
CA THR A 152 -7.46 17.32 -19.01
C THR A 152 -7.51 16.63 -17.65
N ALA A 153 -8.69 16.54 -17.04
CA ALA A 153 -8.87 15.83 -15.77
C ALA A 153 -8.45 14.35 -15.89
N THR A 154 -8.86 13.66 -16.95
CA THR A 154 -8.49 12.26 -17.20
C THR A 154 -6.99 12.12 -17.39
N LEU A 155 -6.39 12.99 -18.20
CA LEU A 155 -4.95 12.97 -18.49
C LEU A 155 -4.10 13.23 -17.24
N MET A 156 -4.51 14.18 -16.38
CA MET A 156 -3.80 14.48 -15.14
C MET A 156 -3.89 13.33 -14.14
N VAL A 157 -5.04 12.66 -14.05
CA VAL A 157 -5.20 11.43 -13.24
C VAL A 157 -4.36 10.29 -13.80
N GLU A 158 -4.30 10.14 -15.12
CA GLU A 158 -3.49 9.11 -15.79
C GLU A 158 -1.99 9.37 -15.57
N ALA A 159 -1.53 10.61 -15.76
CA ALA A 159 -0.16 11.01 -15.47
C ALA A 159 0.22 10.77 -14.00
N SER A 160 -0.68 11.12 -13.07
CA SER A 160 -0.52 10.85 -11.63
C SER A 160 -0.44 9.34 -11.34
N SER A 161 -1.23 8.53 -12.03
CA SER A 161 -1.18 7.07 -11.94
C SER A 161 0.13 6.49 -12.45
N HIS A 162 0.69 7.03 -13.54
CA HIS A 162 2.00 6.62 -14.04
C HIS A 162 3.13 7.02 -13.08
N LEU A 163 3.07 8.24 -12.53
CA LEU A 163 4.01 8.70 -11.50
C LEU A 163 3.97 7.76 -10.27
N LEU A 164 2.77 7.43 -9.80
CA LEU A 164 2.59 6.47 -8.69
C LEU A 164 3.07 5.06 -9.05
N GLY A 165 2.89 4.62 -10.30
CA GLY A 165 3.38 3.31 -10.77
C GLY A 165 4.91 3.22 -10.82
N ALA A 166 5.57 4.35 -11.10
CA ALA A 166 7.01 4.48 -11.11
C ALA A 166 7.62 4.70 -9.72
N PHE A 167 6.78 4.99 -8.72
CA PHE A 167 7.21 5.35 -7.38
C PHE A 167 8.07 4.25 -6.75
N ASP A 168 9.26 4.65 -6.29
CA ASP A 168 10.17 3.78 -5.59
C ASP A 168 10.36 4.30 -4.16
N ARG A 169 9.65 3.67 -3.23
CA ARG A 169 9.66 4.01 -1.79
C ARG A 169 11.07 4.04 -1.20
N ASP A 170 12.01 3.28 -1.74
CA ASP A 170 13.38 3.19 -1.22
C ASP A 170 14.28 4.35 -1.70
N LYS A 171 13.86 5.13 -2.70
CA LYS A 171 14.71 6.14 -3.37
C LYS A 171 14.48 7.60 -2.95
N GLN A 172 13.86 7.83 -1.79
CA GLN A 172 13.70 9.14 -1.13
C GLN A 172 12.86 10.21 -1.85
N THR A 173 12.33 9.97 -3.06
CA THR A 173 11.34 10.89 -3.64
C THR A 173 10.07 10.88 -2.79
N ASP A 174 9.50 12.05 -2.56
CA ASP A 174 8.19 12.20 -1.96
C ASP A 174 7.26 12.73 -3.03
N ILE A 175 6.36 11.89 -3.50
CA ILE A 175 5.39 12.23 -4.55
C ILE A 175 3.98 12.42 -3.98
N ALA A 176 3.78 12.16 -2.68
CA ALA A 176 2.43 12.13 -2.11
C ALA A 176 1.77 13.50 -2.18
N ASP A 177 2.49 14.56 -1.81
CA ASP A 177 1.96 15.93 -1.79
C ASP A 177 1.54 16.41 -3.19
N VAL A 178 2.36 16.11 -4.22
CA VAL A 178 2.02 16.47 -5.60
C VAL A 178 0.83 15.65 -6.12
N LEU A 179 0.73 14.37 -5.76
CA LEU A 179 -0.40 13.53 -6.15
C LEU A 179 -1.70 14.03 -5.50
N VAL A 180 -1.68 14.35 -4.21
CA VAL A 180 -2.86 14.84 -3.48
C VAL A 180 -3.30 16.21 -4.01
N SER A 181 -2.37 17.15 -4.19
CA SER A 181 -2.68 18.48 -4.75
C SER A 181 -3.19 18.42 -6.19
N THR A 182 -2.64 17.54 -7.03
CA THR A 182 -3.12 17.31 -8.40
C THR A 182 -4.55 16.77 -8.40
N VAL A 183 -4.84 15.79 -7.53
CA VAL A 183 -6.17 15.23 -7.36
C VAL A 183 -7.16 16.28 -6.86
N ASP A 184 -6.76 17.15 -5.93
CA ASP A 184 -7.60 18.25 -5.43
C ASP A 184 -7.92 19.26 -6.54
N ALA A 185 -6.95 19.63 -7.36
CA ALA A 185 -7.17 20.50 -8.52
C ALA A 185 -8.16 19.88 -9.52
N VAL A 186 -8.05 18.57 -9.77
CA VAL A 186 -9.00 17.83 -10.60
C VAL A 186 -10.39 17.85 -9.98
N TYR A 187 -10.54 17.67 -8.67
CA TYR A 187 -11.84 17.77 -8.01
C TYR A 187 -12.49 19.14 -8.16
N VAL A 188 -11.71 20.22 -7.99
CA VAL A 188 -12.21 21.59 -8.19
C VAL A 188 -12.78 21.74 -9.60
N PHE A 189 -12.04 21.28 -10.62
CA PHE A 189 -12.49 21.32 -12.01
C PHE A 189 -13.76 20.48 -12.25
N LEU A 190 -13.79 19.22 -11.80
CA LEU A 190 -14.91 18.30 -12.03
C LEU A 190 -16.21 18.74 -11.33
N LEU A 191 -16.10 19.45 -10.20
CA LEU A 191 -17.24 19.86 -9.38
C LEU A 191 -17.73 21.28 -9.67
N ALA A 192 -16.95 22.11 -10.37
CA ALA A 192 -17.25 23.53 -10.62
C ALA A 192 -18.70 23.79 -11.09
N ASN A 193 -19.17 23.03 -12.08
CA ASN A 193 -20.52 23.16 -12.65
C ASN A 193 -21.41 21.94 -12.39
N LYS A 194 -21.07 21.11 -11.39
CA LYS A 194 -21.85 19.93 -11.05
C LYS A 194 -23.11 20.34 -10.30
N THR A 195 -24.27 19.85 -10.76
CA THR A 195 -25.54 20.06 -10.04
C THR A 195 -25.75 18.95 -8.99
N PRO A 196 -26.41 19.25 -7.85
CA PRO A 196 -26.63 18.27 -6.79
C PRO A 196 -27.42 17.04 -7.26
N ASP A 197 -27.09 15.90 -6.66
CA ASP A 197 -27.80 14.62 -6.80
C ASP A 197 -27.81 14.03 -8.21
N GLN A 198 -26.94 14.52 -9.09
CA GLN A 198 -26.61 13.84 -10.34
C GLN A 198 -25.71 12.63 -10.12
N GLU A 199 -25.64 11.76 -11.13
CA GLU A 199 -24.68 10.64 -11.14
C GLU A 199 -23.25 11.13 -10.91
N PRO A 200 -22.42 10.38 -10.16
CA PRO A 200 -21.05 10.77 -9.86
C PRO A 200 -20.17 10.80 -11.12
N VAL A 201 -19.13 11.65 -11.09
CA VAL A 201 -18.06 11.59 -12.08
C VAL A 201 -16.97 10.67 -11.55
N THR A 202 -16.61 9.64 -12.31
CA THR A 202 -15.57 8.68 -11.94
C THR A 202 -14.47 8.64 -12.99
N ILE A 203 -13.22 8.77 -12.57
CA ILE A 203 -12.04 8.59 -13.43
C ILE A 203 -11.26 7.38 -12.91
N THR A 204 -11.05 6.39 -13.77
CA THR A 204 -10.35 5.15 -13.43
C THR A 204 -9.08 5.04 -14.26
N SER A 205 -7.94 4.87 -13.60
CA SER A 205 -6.66 4.52 -14.23
C SER A 205 -6.04 3.31 -13.53
N LYS A 206 -4.80 2.94 -13.88
CA LYS A 206 -4.13 1.73 -13.37
C LYS A 206 -3.87 1.77 -11.86
N ASN A 207 -3.36 2.89 -11.34
CA ASN A 207 -2.93 3.03 -9.95
C ASN A 207 -3.71 4.08 -9.16
N LEU A 208 -4.58 4.86 -9.82
CA LEU A 208 -5.36 5.94 -9.22
C LEU A 208 -6.81 5.93 -9.72
N ILE A 209 -7.75 5.92 -8.78
CA ILE A 209 -9.18 5.96 -9.09
C ILE A 209 -9.82 7.10 -8.30
N LEU A 210 -10.55 7.96 -8.99
CA LEU A 210 -11.27 9.09 -8.40
C LEU A 210 -12.78 8.94 -8.55
N TYR A 211 -13.50 9.40 -7.53
CA TYR A 211 -14.94 9.61 -7.52
C TYR A 211 -15.24 11.02 -7.00
N ALA A 212 -16.01 11.78 -7.77
CA ALA A 212 -16.44 13.12 -7.44
C ALA A 212 -17.97 13.21 -7.53
N ASN A 213 -18.62 13.66 -6.46
CA ASN A 213 -20.06 13.90 -6.49
C ASN A 213 -20.48 15.13 -5.69
N ARG A 214 -21.65 15.69 -6.01
CA ARG A 214 -22.31 16.73 -5.22
C ARG A 214 -23.64 16.17 -4.75
N LEU A 215 -23.80 15.97 -3.45
CA LEU A 215 -24.98 15.32 -2.86
C LEU A 215 -25.69 16.24 -1.89
N SER A 216 -27.02 16.17 -1.85
CA SER A 216 -27.78 16.73 -0.73
C SER A 216 -27.51 15.95 0.56
N SER A 217 -27.67 16.60 1.71
CA SER A 217 -27.46 15.97 3.03
C SER A 217 -28.32 14.72 3.21
N GLU A 218 -29.51 14.66 2.62
CA GLU A 218 -30.37 13.48 2.65
C GLU A 218 -29.79 12.29 1.86
N ASN A 219 -29.14 12.53 0.73
CA ASN A 219 -28.62 11.47 -0.13
C ASN A 219 -27.23 10.99 0.30
N LEU A 220 -26.49 11.82 1.03
CA LEU A 220 -25.13 11.52 1.51
C LEU A 220 -25.04 10.21 2.31
N THR A 221 -26.08 9.87 3.10
CA THR A 221 -26.07 8.70 3.99
C THR A 221 -26.97 7.55 3.53
N LYS A 222 -27.69 7.70 2.40
CA LYS A 222 -28.66 6.67 1.94
C LYS A 222 -27.98 5.40 1.42
N VAL A 223 -26.83 5.54 0.78
CA VAL A 223 -26.12 4.43 0.13
C VAL A 223 -24.64 4.53 0.46
N PRO A 224 -23.93 3.39 0.68
CA PRO A 224 -22.49 3.40 0.78
C PRO A 224 -21.87 4.03 -0.48
N LEU A 225 -20.94 4.95 -0.27
CA LEU A 225 -20.11 5.54 -1.32
C LEU A 225 -19.12 4.48 -1.78
N SER A 226 -19.11 4.17 -3.07
CA SER A 226 -18.23 3.15 -3.65
C SER A 226 -17.87 3.50 -5.08
N VAL A 227 -16.66 3.13 -5.49
CA VAL A 227 -16.22 3.30 -6.88
C VAL A 227 -16.20 1.95 -7.59
N PRO A 228 -16.68 1.85 -8.84
CA PRO A 228 -16.53 0.65 -9.64
C PRO A 228 -15.06 0.20 -9.70
N ASN A 229 -14.81 -1.12 -9.74
CA ASN A 229 -13.50 -1.76 -9.89
C ASN A 229 -12.49 -1.57 -8.73
N SER A 230 -12.81 -0.80 -7.69
CA SER A 230 -11.91 -0.61 -6.56
C SER A 230 -12.26 -1.48 -5.35
N ASP A 231 -13.48 -2.00 -5.23
CA ASP A 231 -14.08 -2.66 -4.04
C ASP A 231 -14.04 -1.86 -2.72
N ALA A 232 -13.36 -0.71 -2.70
CA ALA A 232 -13.36 0.20 -1.58
C ALA A 232 -14.68 0.94 -1.46
N ARG A 233 -15.16 1.05 -0.22
CA ARG A 233 -16.47 1.63 0.09
C ARG A 233 -16.46 2.30 1.44
N PHE A 234 -17.18 3.41 1.53
CA PHE A 234 -17.39 4.18 2.74
C PHE A 234 -18.89 4.23 3.04
N LYS A 235 -19.27 3.98 4.28
CA LYS A 235 -20.64 4.19 4.74
C LYS A 235 -20.57 5.16 5.91
N LEU A 236 -21.06 6.36 5.66
CA LEU A 236 -21.10 7.44 6.63
C LEU A 236 -22.26 7.21 7.63
N PRO A 237 -22.06 7.49 8.92
CA PRO A 237 -23.15 7.62 9.87
C PRO A 237 -23.93 8.91 9.58
N ASN A 238 -24.98 9.17 10.37
CA ASN A 238 -25.62 10.47 10.33
C ASN A 238 -24.69 11.53 10.95
N LEU A 239 -24.14 12.41 10.13
CA LEU A 239 -23.19 13.45 10.56
C LEU A 239 -23.86 14.63 11.27
N GLY A 240 -25.18 14.79 11.15
CA GLY A 240 -25.94 15.85 11.79
C GLY A 240 -25.63 17.26 11.28
N SER A 241 -26.33 18.25 11.83
CA SER A 241 -26.23 19.66 11.44
C SER A 241 -25.04 20.41 12.07
N GLU A 242 -24.30 19.76 12.99
CA GLU A 242 -23.09 20.35 13.58
C GLU A 242 -21.89 20.28 12.62
N ILE A 243 -21.85 19.25 11.78
CA ILE A 243 -20.80 19.01 10.80
C ILE A 243 -21.24 19.46 9.42
N LEU A 244 -22.47 19.13 9.01
CA LEU A 244 -22.97 19.46 7.68
C LEU A 244 -23.67 20.82 7.66
N PRO A 245 -23.45 21.62 6.60
CA PRO A 245 -24.20 22.87 6.42
C PRO A 245 -25.69 22.56 6.20
N ALA A 246 -26.56 23.36 6.82
CA ALA A 246 -28.01 23.21 6.67
C ALA A 246 -28.44 23.63 5.26
N ASP A 247 -29.26 22.80 4.61
CA ASP A 247 -29.87 23.06 3.30
C ASP A 247 -28.89 23.35 2.14
N GLU A 248 -27.60 23.04 2.30
CA GLU A 248 -26.58 23.15 1.26
C GLU A 248 -26.10 21.77 0.79
N PRO A 249 -25.83 21.60 -0.51
CA PRO A 249 -25.22 20.39 -1.02
C PRO A 249 -23.76 20.28 -0.59
N VAL A 250 -23.29 19.05 -0.48
CA VAL A 250 -21.93 18.70 -0.06
C VAL A 250 -21.20 18.04 -1.22
N ASP A 251 -20.00 18.53 -1.49
CA ASP A 251 -19.06 17.91 -2.41
C ASP A 251 -18.38 16.73 -1.72
N VAL A 252 -18.46 15.57 -2.36
CA VAL A 252 -17.91 14.29 -1.91
C VAL A 252 -16.77 13.91 -2.83
N LYS A 253 -15.57 13.80 -2.27
CA LYS A 253 -14.33 13.51 -2.99
C LYS A 253 -13.75 12.21 -2.45
N MET A 254 -13.68 11.17 -3.28
CA MET A 254 -13.12 9.87 -2.90
C MET A 254 -11.98 9.47 -3.83
N THR A 255 -10.80 9.24 -3.23
CA THR A 255 -9.54 8.97 -3.92
C THR A 255 -9.00 7.61 -3.50
N ASN A 256 -8.76 6.72 -4.45
CA ASN A 256 -8.17 5.41 -4.17
C ASN A 256 -6.83 5.28 -4.88
N PHE A 257 -5.76 5.24 -4.10
CA PHE A 257 -4.42 4.88 -4.56
C PHE A 257 -4.23 3.37 -4.41
N ILE A 258 -3.99 2.68 -5.52
CA ILE A 258 -3.76 1.22 -5.50
C ILE A 258 -2.41 0.87 -4.84
N ILE A 259 -1.47 1.81 -4.89
CA ILE A 259 -0.15 1.74 -4.25
C ILE A 259 -0.09 2.84 -3.19
N ASP A 260 0.52 2.57 -2.03
CA ASP A 260 0.77 3.57 -0.99
C ASP A 260 1.68 4.69 -1.53
N PRO A 261 1.20 5.95 -1.68
CA PRO A 261 1.99 7.03 -2.23
C PRO A 261 2.99 7.63 -1.22
N TRP A 262 2.91 7.28 0.08
CA TRP A 262 3.80 7.83 1.10
C TRP A 262 5.06 7.00 1.28
N ASN A 263 6.22 7.66 1.34
CA ASN A 263 7.51 6.98 1.52
C ASN A 263 7.76 6.49 2.97
N LYS A 264 7.04 7.03 3.95
CA LYS A 264 7.26 6.81 5.40
C LYS A 264 6.23 5.89 6.05
N GLY A 265 6.64 5.33 7.19
CA GLY A 265 5.79 4.55 8.10
C GLY A 265 5.75 3.05 7.80
N GLN A 266 4.69 2.37 8.24
CA GLN A 266 4.62 0.91 8.17
C GLN A 266 4.14 0.39 6.80
N PRO A 267 4.38 -0.90 6.47
CA PRO A 267 3.86 -1.49 5.24
C PRO A 267 2.33 -1.57 5.23
N ILE A 268 1.73 -1.08 4.15
CA ILE A 268 0.29 -1.21 3.86
C ILE A 268 0.10 -2.38 2.90
N SER A 269 -0.90 -3.22 3.17
CA SER A 269 -1.22 -4.38 2.31
C SER A 269 -2.64 -4.34 1.74
N SER A 270 -3.36 -3.23 1.96
CA SER A 270 -4.50 -2.83 1.15
C SER A 270 -4.12 -1.75 0.15
N ILE A 271 -5.11 -1.32 -0.65
CA ILE A 271 -5.06 0.00 -1.27
C ILE A 271 -5.10 1.09 -0.18
N VAL A 272 -4.78 2.33 -0.55
CA VAL A 272 -5.04 3.52 0.27
C VAL A 272 -6.26 4.25 -0.27
N ALA A 273 -7.30 4.39 0.53
CA ALA A 273 -8.55 5.05 0.14
C ALA A 273 -8.81 6.26 1.04
N GLY A 274 -9.06 7.42 0.43
CA GLY A 274 -9.43 8.65 1.11
C GLY A 274 -10.84 9.10 0.74
N LEU A 275 -11.52 9.72 1.70
CA LEU A 275 -12.79 10.37 1.48
C LEU A 275 -12.74 11.73 2.19
N SER A 276 -13.10 12.81 1.50
CA SER A 276 -13.22 14.14 2.08
C SER A 276 -14.51 14.82 1.62
N LEU A 277 -15.00 15.71 2.48
CA LEU A 277 -16.20 16.50 2.24
C LEU A 277 -15.83 17.98 2.11
N ALA A 278 -16.52 18.69 1.23
CA ALA A 278 -16.37 20.13 1.07
C ALA A 278 -17.73 20.80 0.84
N SER A 279 -17.86 22.07 1.21
CA SER A 279 -19.00 22.89 0.78
C SER A 279 -18.88 23.20 -0.72
N SER A 280 -19.98 23.61 -1.36
CA SER A 280 -20.02 23.98 -2.78
C SER A 280 -19.09 25.13 -3.16
N ASN A 281 -18.60 25.90 -2.19
CA ASN A 281 -17.58 26.95 -2.39
C ASN A 281 -16.13 26.42 -2.35
N GLY A 282 -15.94 25.10 -2.20
CA GLY A 282 -14.64 24.45 -2.12
C GLY A 282 -14.02 24.39 -0.71
N SER A 283 -14.62 25.01 0.31
CA SER A 283 -14.12 24.94 1.69
C SER A 283 -14.25 23.53 2.26
N ALA A 284 -13.19 23.04 2.90
CA ALA A 284 -13.18 21.72 3.51
C ALA A 284 -14.15 21.65 4.71
N ILE A 285 -14.92 20.57 4.78
CA ILE A 285 -15.78 20.24 5.93
C ILE A 285 -15.03 19.18 6.77
N PRO A 286 -14.41 19.57 7.89
CA PRO A 286 -13.67 18.63 8.71
C PRO A 286 -14.63 17.66 9.41
N VAL A 287 -14.43 16.36 9.19
CA VAL A 287 -15.18 15.30 9.86
C VAL A 287 -14.26 14.60 10.84
N ALA A 288 -14.48 14.80 12.14
CA ALA A 288 -13.68 14.22 13.21
C ALA A 288 -14.48 14.08 14.50
N ASN A 289 -13.98 13.25 15.43
CA ASN A 289 -14.55 13.01 16.76
C ASN A 289 -16.02 12.53 16.73
N LEU A 290 -16.37 11.73 15.73
CA LEU A 290 -17.71 11.16 15.62
C LEU A 290 -17.99 10.17 16.75
N THR A 291 -19.23 10.18 17.25
CA THR A 291 -19.72 9.20 18.23
C THR A 291 -20.13 7.88 17.57
N GLU A 292 -20.65 7.95 16.35
CA GLU A 292 -20.91 6.79 15.50
C GLU A 292 -19.79 6.67 14.48
N GLU A 293 -19.28 5.45 14.28
CA GLU A 293 -18.12 5.21 13.42
C GLU A 293 -18.52 5.15 11.94
N ILE A 294 -17.63 5.61 11.09
CA ILE A 294 -17.68 5.42 9.64
C ILE A 294 -17.24 3.99 9.33
N GLU A 295 -18.05 3.24 8.58
CA GLU A 295 -17.65 1.92 8.09
C GLU A 295 -16.86 2.10 6.78
N ILE A 296 -15.59 1.70 6.79
CA ILE A 296 -14.68 1.77 5.65
C ILE A 296 -14.27 0.34 5.30
N PHE A 297 -14.32 -0.01 4.02
CA PHE A 297 -13.89 -1.33 3.57
C PHE A 297 -12.72 -1.15 2.62
N LEU A 298 -11.57 -1.71 3.00
CA LEU A 298 -10.31 -1.58 2.27
C LEU A 298 -9.93 -2.94 1.67
N PRO A 299 -9.98 -3.10 0.34
CA PRO A 299 -9.60 -4.33 -0.33
C PRO A 299 -8.08 -4.52 -0.31
N ARG A 300 -7.69 -5.79 -0.24
CA ARG A 300 -6.29 -6.22 -0.15
C ARG A 300 -5.69 -6.38 -1.53
N THR A 301 -4.42 -6.04 -1.64
CA THR A 301 -3.63 -6.31 -2.85
C THR A 301 -3.18 -7.77 -2.93
N ASN A 302 -3.17 -8.50 -1.79
CA ASN A 302 -2.92 -9.94 -1.74
C ASN A 302 -3.91 -10.64 -0.79
N SER A 303 -4.49 -11.75 -1.27
CA SER A 303 -5.62 -12.44 -0.62
C SER A 303 -5.30 -13.89 -0.21
N ALA A 304 -4.04 -14.34 -0.32
CA ALA A 304 -3.67 -15.68 0.10
C ALA A 304 -3.72 -15.78 1.64
N VAL A 305 -4.74 -16.45 2.17
CA VAL A 305 -4.88 -16.71 3.61
C VAL A 305 -5.05 -18.20 3.86
N ASP A 306 -4.22 -18.75 4.74
CA ASP A 306 -4.33 -20.15 5.16
C ASP A 306 -5.57 -20.35 6.04
N SER A 307 -6.26 -21.47 5.85
CA SER A 307 -7.42 -21.87 6.65
C SER A 307 -7.28 -23.31 7.14
N SER A 308 -7.90 -23.60 8.27
CA SER A 308 -7.87 -24.92 8.92
C SER A 308 -9.26 -25.53 8.98
N ASP A 309 -9.43 -26.71 8.39
CA ASP A 309 -10.62 -27.53 8.57
C ASP A 309 -10.48 -28.45 9.78
N LEU A 310 -11.34 -28.22 10.77
CA LEU A 310 -11.35 -28.89 12.07
C LEU A 310 -12.63 -29.72 12.25
N ASP A 311 -12.47 -30.94 12.75
CA ASP A 311 -13.58 -31.83 13.16
C ASP A 311 -13.88 -31.62 14.64
N LEU A 312 -15.06 -31.07 14.95
CA LEU A 312 -15.40 -30.55 16.28
C LEU A 312 -15.55 -31.64 17.33
N ARG A 313 -16.14 -32.80 16.99
CA ARG A 313 -16.43 -33.91 17.93
C ARG A 313 -16.86 -33.41 19.32
N ASN A 314 -15.94 -33.39 20.28
CA ASN A 314 -16.15 -32.82 21.62
C ASN A 314 -15.58 -31.39 21.71
N PHE A 315 -14.38 -31.19 21.16
CA PHE A 315 -13.74 -29.90 20.92
C PHE A 315 -12.64 -30.09 19.87
N SER A 316 -12.25 -29.01 19.21
CA SER A 316 -11.03 -28.96 18.39
C SER A 316 -10.07 -27.91 18.94
N THR A 317 -8.81 -28.03 18.56
CA THR A 317 -7.77 -27.07 18.91
C THR A 317 -7.00 -26.65 17.67
N THR A 318 -6.65 -25.38 17.57
CA THR A 318 -5.74 -24.90 16.54
C THR A 318 -4.76 -23.89 17.13
N VAL A 319 -3.64 -23.70 16.43
CA VAL A 319 -2.55 -22.84 16.85
C VAL A 319 -2.45 -21.64 15.92
N ILE A 320 -2.33 -20.47 16.51
CA ILE A 320 -2.28 -19.16 15.87
C ILE A 320 -0.92 -18.54 16.20
N ASN A 321 -0.11 -18.23 15.18
CA ASN A 321 1.20 -17.61 15.37
C ASN A 321 1.11 -16.10 15.12
N VAL A 322 1.29 -15.32 16.19
CA VAL A 322 1.26 -13.87 16.14
C VAL A 322 2.68 -13.34 15.98
N THR A 323 2.92 -12.59 14.91
CA THR A 323 4.26 -12.05 14.57
C THR A 323 4.44 -10.59 14.96
N THR A 324 3.36 -9.88 15.25
CA THR A 324 3.34 -8.44 15.54
C THR A 324 2.59 -8.21 16.85
N ALA A 325 3.18 -7.47 17.78
CA ALA A 325 2.53 -7.09 19.03
C ALA A 325 1.56 -5.92 18.82
N ASN A 326 0.62 -5.75 19.77
CA ASN A 326 -0.34 -4.65 19.80
C ASN A 326 -1.18 -4.51 18.52
N ILE A 327 -1.57 -5.65 17.93
CA ILE A 327 -2.35 -5.73 16.70
C ILE A 327 -3.72 -6.36 16.95
N THR A 328 -4.67 -6.15 16.04
CA THR A 328 -5.98 -6.80 16.14
C THR A 328 -5.94 -8.21 15.56
N LEU A 329 -6.35 -9.20 16.35
CA LEU A 329 -6.53 -10.58 15.92
C LEU A 329 -7.98 -10.78 15.45
N VAL A 330 -8.17 -11.22 14.20
CA VAL A 330 -9.48 -11.53 13.63
C VAL A 330 -9.54 -13.03 13.35
N MET A 331 -10.50 -13.71 13.96
CA MET A 331 -10.77 -15.14 13.77
C MET A 331 -12.14 -15.30 13.11
N MET A 332 -12.14 -15.74 11.86
CA MET A 332 -13.32 -16.02 11.07
C MET A 332 -13.61 -17.52 11.11
N LEU A 333 -14.81 -17.91 11.53
CA LEU A 333 -15.23 -19.29 11.58
C LEU A 333 -16.36 -19.52 10.57
N ASN A 334 -16.26 -20.59 9.79
CA ASN A 334 -17.33 -21.02 8.90
C ASN A 334 -17.75 -22.45 9.27
N PRO A 335 -18.73 -22.60 10.17
CA PRO A 335 -19.25 -23.92 10.51
C PRO A 335 -20.14 -24.45 9.38
N ASN A 336 -20.05 -25.76 9.11
CA ASN A 336 -20.81 -26.43 8.06
C ASN A 336 -22.33 -26.43 8.30
N GLU A 337 -22.75 -26.24 9.55
CA GLU A 337 -24.14 -26.09 9.99
C GLU A 337 -24.27 -24.95 11.03
N ASP A 338 -25.49 -24.57 11.40
CA ASP A 338 -25.72 -23.49 12.36
C ASP A 338 -25.47 -23.97 13.80
N LEU A 339 -24.24 -23.76 14.27
CA LEU A 339 -23.77 -24.20 15.59
C LEU A 339 -23.52 -23.02 16.52
N THR A 340 -23.83 -23.22 17.80
CA THR A 340 -23.30 -22.33 18.85
C THR A 340 -21.91 -22.83 19.25
N LEU A 341 -20.90 -21.98 19.16
CA LEU A 341 -19.50 -22.32 19.43
C LEU A 341 -18.98 -21.45 20.57
N MET A 342 -18.39 -22.06 21.59
CA MET A 342 -17.61 -21.38 22.61
C MET A 342 -16.14 -21.47 22.25
N LEU A 343 -15.48 -20.31 22.15
CA LEU A 343 -14.07 -20.19 21.83
C LEU A 343 -13.30 -19.78 23.07
N LEU A 344 -12.17 -20.43 23.31
CA LEU A 344 -11.23 -20.09 24.38
C LEU A 344 -9.87 -19.84 23.75
N LEU A 345 -9.29 -18.68 24.01
CA LEU A 345 -7.95 -18.31 23.56
C LEU A 345 -6.97 -18.43 24.74
N GLY A 346 -5.77 -18.95 24.50
CA GLY A 346 -4.70 -19.02 25.50
C GLY A 346 -3.33 -18.67 24.90
N TYR A 347 -2.50 -17.96 25.65
CA TYR A 347 -1.12 -17.63 25.24
C TYR A 347 -0.14 -18.69 25.72
N GLN A 348 0.68 -19.24 24.82
CA GLN A 348 1.71 -20.27 25.03
C GLN A 348 1.19 -21.64 25.51
N ARG A 349 0.05 -21.69 26.19
CA ARG A 349 -0.58 -22.89 26.74
C ARG A 349 -1.99 -23.04 26.20
N GLN A 350 -2.45 -24.29 26.13
CA GLN A 350 -3.82 -24.59 25.79
C GLN A 350 -4.77 -24.07 26.89
N PRO A 351 -5.79 -23.27 26.54
CA PRO A 351 -6.72 -22.70 27.52
C PRO A 351 -7.70 -23.74 28.06
N THR A 352 -8.22 -23.47 29.27
CA THR A 352 -9.35 -24.17 29.89
C THR A 352 -10.42 -23.16 30.30
N GLU A 353 -11.63 -23.61 30.66
CA GLU A 353 -12.69 -22.72 31.15
C GLU A 353 -12.24 -21.84 32.33
N GLN A 354 -11.41 -22.38 33.24
CA GLN A 354 -10.93 -21.64 34.41
C GLN A 354 -9.68 -20.80 34.12
N ASN A 355 -8.93 -21.14 33.07
CA ASN A 355 -7.66 -20.50 32.74
C ASN A 355 -7.57 -20.28 31.23
N HIS A 356 -8.12 -19.15 30.80
CA HIS A 356 -8.08 -18.67 29.43
C HIS A 356 -7.71 -17.18 29.43
N LEU A 357 -7.23 -16.73 28.29
CA LEU A 357 -6.87 -15.35 28.04
C LEU A 357 -8.09 -14.53 27.65
N ALA A 358 -8.89 -15.04 26.72
CA ALA A 358 -10.14 -14.44 26.27
C ALA A 358 -11.12 -15.53 25.84
N THR A 359 -12.41 -15.22 25.86
CA THR A 359 -13.46 -16.15 25.43
C THR A 359 -14.61 -15.42 24.74
N VAL A 360 -15.28 -16.11 23.82
CA VAL A 360 -16.48 -15.62 23.15
C VAL A 360 -17.43 -16.79 22.85
N THR A 361 -18.73 -16.49 22.76
CA THR A 361 -19.72 -17.41 22.20
C THR A 361 -20.20 -16.87 20.85
N LEU A 362 -20.09 -17.69 19.81
CA LEU A 362 -20.60 -17.42 18.45
C LEU A 362 -21.87 -18.25 18.22
N PRO A 363 -22.85 -17.78 17.42
CA PRO A 363 -22.85 -16.51 16.69
C PRO A 363 -23.07 -15.27 17.59
N GLN A 364 -22.38 -14.17 17.29
CA GLN A 364 -22.66 -12.84 17.86
C GLN A 364 -23.82 -12.14 17.13
N GLN A 365 -24.17 -10.92 17.54
CA GLN A 365 -25.06 -10.07 16.75
C GLN A 365 -24.39 -9.68 15.42
N GLY A 366 -25.15 -9.69 14.34
CA GLY A 366 -24.65 -9.39 13.00
C GLY A 366 -25.73 -9.59 11.95
N ASN A 367 -25.50 -9.09 10.74
CA ASN A 367 -26.45 -9.16 9.64
C ASN A 367 -26.22 -10.38 8.75
N SER A 368 -24.96 -10.82 8.58
CA SER A 368 -24.58 -12.00 7.80
C SER A 368 -24.09 -13.14 8.69
N LYS A 369 -24.02 -14.36 8.15
CA LYS A 369 -23.42 -15.50 8.86
C LYS A 369 -21.94 -15.21 9.17
N ASP A 370 -21.19 -14.72 8.20
CA ASP A 370 -19.75 -14.44 8.37
C ASP A 370 -19.48 -13.42 9.48
N GLU A 371 -20.27 -12.34 9.55
CA GLU A 371 -20.16 -11.32 10.61
C GLU A 371 -20.44 -11.93 11.99
N LYS A 372 -21.50 -12.73 12.09
CA LYS A 372 -21.90 -13.39 13.33
C LYS A 372 -20.87 -14.41 13.83
N TYR A 373 -20.11 -15.04 12.94
CA TYR A 373 -19.08 -16.03 13.27
C TYR A 373 -17.64 -15.46 13.20
N THR A 374 -17.50 -14.14 13.23
CA THR A 374 -16.19 -13.49 13.30
C THR A 374 -15.94 -12.96 14.71
N TRP A 375 -14.80 -13.34 15.28
CA TRP A 375 -14.32 -12.81 16.56
C TRP A 375 -13.16 -11.86 16.31
N VAL A 376 -13.36 -10.60 16.70
CA VAL A 376 -12.34 -9.54 16.64
C VAL A 376 -11.83 -9.28 18.05
N LEU A 377 -10.51 -9.31 18.23
CA LEU A 377 -9.82 -8.99 19.47
C LEU A 377 -8.82 -7.86 19.21
N GLY A 378 -9.23 -6.64 19.50
CA GLY A 378 -8.39 -5.46 19.34
C GLY A 378 -7.53 -5.16 20.56
N PRO A 379 -6.57 -4.22 20.45
CA PRO A 379 -5.77 -3.73 21.57
C PRO A 379 -6.58 -3.22 22.77
N ASP A 380 -7.78 -2.69 22.52
CA ASP A 380 -8.71 -2.20 23.56
C ASP A 380 -9.34 -3.33 24.38
N ASP A 381 -9.49 -4.52 23.79
CA ASP A 381 -10.01 -5.70 24.47
C ASP A 381 -8.89 -6.41 25.24
N ILE A 382 -7.74 -6.56 24.58
CA ILE A 382 -6.60 -7.28 25.11
C ILE A 382 -5.28 -6.90 24.44
N THR A 383 -4.22 -6.82 25.24
CA THR A 383 -2.86 -6.69 24.72
C THR A 383 -2.37 -8.02 24.13
N ILE A 384 -2.28 -8.06 22.79
CA ILE A 384 -1.74 -9.20 22.05
C ILE A 384 -0.22 -9.03 21.89
N ASP A 385 0.55 -9.94 22.49
CA ASP A 385 2.01 -10.03 22.32
C ASP A 385 2.42 -11.01 21.21
N VAL A 386 3.64 -10.86 20.70
CA VAL A 386 4.26 -11.82 19.77
C VAL A 386 4.35 -13.21 20.43
N GLY A 387 3.95 -14.24 19.70
CA GLY A 387 4.09 -15.63 20.12
C GLY A 387 2.94 -16.52 19.69
N VAL A 388 2.86 -17.67 20.36
CA VAL A 388 1.95 -18.76 19.97
C VAL A 388 0.69 -18.71 20.82
N TYR A 389 -0.46 -18.62 20.16
CA TYR A 389 -1.78 -18.66 20.78
C TYR A 389 -2.46 -19.98 20.44
N ASN A 390 -3.10 -20.58 21.43
CA ASN A 390 -3.88 -21.80 21.30
C ASN A 390 -5.36 -21.44 21.36
N LEU A 391 -6.09 -21.77 20.31
CA LEU A 391 -7.54 -21.61 20.23
C LEU A 391 -8.20 -22.98 20.45
N VAL A 392 -9.10 -23.05 21.43
CA VAL A 392 -9.96 -24.21 21.67
C VAL A 392 -11.38 -23.83 21.25
N ILE A 393 -12.01 -24.69 20.45
CA ILE A 393 -13.35 -24.48 19.90
C ILE A 393 -14.24 -25.61 20.40
N VAL A 394 -15.29 -25.26 21.14
CA VAL A 394 -16.20 -26.20 21.77
C VAL A 394 -17.61 -25.99 21.22
N PRO A 395 -18.24 -26.99 20.58
CA PRO A 395 -19.65 -26.92 20.22
C PRO A 395 -20.51 -26.95 21.50
N VAL A 396 -21.41 -25.97 21.64
CA VAL A 396 -22.37 -25.92 22.74
C VAL A 396 -23.54 -26.84 22.39
N VAL A 397 -23.72 -27.90 23.18
CA VAL A 397 -24.71 -28.95 22.94
C VAL A 397 -25.69 -29.11 24.10
N SER A 398 -26.86 -29.67 23.79
CA SER A 398 -27.87 -30.00 24.81
C SER A 398 -27.34 -31.03 25.83
N PRO A 399 -27.80 -30.97 27.09
CA PRO A 399 -27.40 -31.93 28.12
C PRO A 399 -27.60 -33.39 27.67
N GLY A 400 -26.56 -34.21 27.82
CA GLY A 400 -26.57 -35.64 27.46
C GLY A 400 -25.98 -35.96 26.08
N VAL A 401 -25.76 -34.96 25.22
CA VAL A 401 -25.01 -35.13 23.96
C VAL A 401 -23.51 -35.06 24.28
N LYS A 402 -22.76 -36.09 23.88
CA LYS A 402 -21.32 -36.19 24.19
C LYS A 402 -20.40 -35.69 23.06
N SER A 403 -20.88 -35.70 21.82
CA SER A 403 -20.10 -35.31 20.64
C SER A 403 -21.04 -34.87 19.51
N VAL A 404 -20.57 -33.94 18.68
CA VAL A 404 -21.22 -33.51 17.43
C VAL A 404 -20.40 -34.00 16.24
N ASN A 405 -21.07 -34.40 15.15
CA ASN A 405 -20.40 -34.72 13.90
C ASN A 405 -20.44 -33.50 12.96
N ALA A 406 -19.68 -32.47 13.30
CA ALA A 406 -19.64 -31.21 12.57
C ALA A 406 -18.21 -30.74 12.33
N THR A 407 -18.05 -29.94 11.28
CA THR A 407 -16.76 -29.38 10.89
C THR A 407 -16.82 -27.87 10.87
N VAL A 408 -15.71 -27.23 11.23
CA VAL A 408 -15.56 -25.78 11.13
C VAL A 408 -14.27 -25.45 10.41
N THR A 409 -14.37 -24.53 9.44
CA THR A 409 -13.20 -23.91 8.84
C THR A 409 -12.85 -22.68 9.65
N VAL A 410 -11.58 -22.56 10.03
CA VAL A 410 -11.06 -21.44 10.82
C VAL A 410 -10.00 -20.70 10.04
N THR A 411 -10.17 -19.40 9.93
CA THR A 411 -9.22 -18.48 9.31
C THR A 411 -8.85 -17.41 10.32
N ALA A 412 -7.57 -17.32 10.69
CA ALA A 412 -7.07 -16.34 11.65
C ALA A 412 -6.09 -15.40 10.97
N VAL A 413 -6.26 -14.09 11.21
CA VAL A 413 -5.48 -13.04 10.54
C VAL A 413 -5.17 -11.92 11.51
N MET A 414 -4.03 -11.25 11.31
CA MET A 414 -3.73 -9.99 12.00
C MET A 414 -4.08 -8.84 11.07
N ALA A 415 -4.85 -7.88 11.58
CA ALA A 415 -5.23 -6.70 10.83
C ALA A 415 -5.03 -5.43 11.69
N GLN A 416 -4.76 -4.32 11.03
CA GLN A 416 -4.77 -2.99 11.64
C GLN A 416 -5.36 -2.01 10.62
N CYS A 417 -6.21 -1.12 11.11
CA CYS A 417 -6.73 0.00 10.35
C CYS A 417 -5.95 1.25 10.73
N ILE A 418 -5.41 1.94 9.75
CA ILE A 418 -4.57 3.11 9.96
C ILE A 418 -4.95 4.23 9.00
N PHE A 419 -4.55 5.44 9.34
CA PHE A 419 -4.76 6.63 8.54
C PHE A 419 -3.51 7.49 8.50
N TRP A 420 -3.39 8.30 7.45
CA TRP A 420 -2.28 9.24 7.30
C TRP A 420 -2.54 10.48 8.16
N GLU A 421 -1.71 10.70 9.18
CA GLU A 421 -1.75 11.89 10.04
C GLU A 421 -0.80 12.95 9.46
N GLU A 422 -1.36 13.89 8.69
CA GLU A 422 -0.61 14.94 7.96
C GLU A 422 0.33 15.73 8.88
N ASN A 423 -0.14 16.14 10.06
CA ASN A 423 0.63 16.94 11.01
C ASN A 423 1.92 16.24 11.50
N ARG A 424 1.93 14.91 11.51
CA ARG A 424 3.11 14.11 11.93
C ARG A 424 3.83 13.48 10.75
N ALA A 425 3.30 13.62 9.54
CA ALA A 425 3.77 12.92 8.34
C ALA A 425 4.01 11.42 8.61
N ASN A 426 3.04 10.76 9.26
CA ASN A 426 3.13 9.36 9.63
C ASN A 426 1.74 8.70 9.73
N TRP A 427 1.72 7.37 9.66
CA TRP A 427 0.53 6.57 9.87
C TRP A 427 0.18 6.45 11.36
N SER A 428 -1.11 6.55 11.68
CA SER A 428 -1.66 6.36 13.03
C SER A 428 -2.89 5.47 12.97
N ASP A 429 -3.20 4.77 14.07
CA ASP A 429 -4.44 4.02 14.28
C ASP A 429 -5.44 4.76 15.17
N TYR A 430 -5.13 5.98 15.61
CA TYR A 430 -5.99 6.74 16.52
C TYR A 430 -7.40 6.98 15.96
N GLY A 431 -8.42 6.62 16.75
CA GLY A 431 -9.82 6.75 16.35
C GLY A 431 -10.25 5.75 15.28
N CYS A 432 -9.45 4.71 15.02
CA CYS A 432 -9.77 3.63 14.08
C CYS A 432 -9.61 2.27 14.73
N ARG A 433 -10.50 1.33 14.42
CA ARG A 433 -10.40 -0.08 14.82
C ARG A 433 -10.89 -1.02 13.72
N VAL A 434 -10.48 -2.28 13.80
CA VAL A 434 -10.95 -3.31 12.88
C VAL A 434 -12.34 -3.79 13.31
N GLY A 435 -13.23 -3.99 12.35
CA GLY A 435 -14.60 -4.44 12.57
C GLY A 435 -14.87 -5.88 12.15
N PRO A 436 -16.02 -6.45 12.55
CA PRO A 436 -16.35 -7.87 12.39
C PRO A 436 -16.72 -8.30 10.96
N LYS A 437 -16.85 -7.36 10.03
CA LYS A 437 -17.07 -7.63 8.59
C LYS A 437 -15.78 -7.79 7.80
N THR A 438 -14.64 -7.93 8.49
CA THR A 438 -13.34 -8.23 7.88
C THR A 438 -13.36 -9.65 7.31
N THR A 439 -12.85 -9.83 6.08
CA THR A 439 -12.89 -11.11 5.35
C THR A 439 -11.48 -11.64 5.03
N ALA A 440 -11.30 -12.48 4.02
CA ALA A 440 -9.98 -12.85 3.48
C ALA A 440 -9.44 -11.85 2.44
N ASN A 441 -10.30 -10.96 1.91
CA ASN A 441 -9.94 -10.06 0.81
C ASN A 441 -10.12 -8.58 1.20
N THR A 442 -10.84 -8.29 2.27
CA THR A 442 -11.23 -6.92 2.62
C THR A 442 -11.10 -6.70 4.12
N THR A 443 -10.46 -5.62 4.51
CA THR A 443 -10.42 -5.17 5.90
C THR A 443 -11.59 -4.23 6.15
N HIS A 444 -12.39 -4.51 7.18
CA HIS A 444 -13.44 -3.60 7.62
C HIS A 444 -12.88 -2.72 8.74
N CYS A 445 -12.83 -1.42 8.49
CA CYS A 445 -12.35 -0.41 9.42
C CYS A 445 -13.53 0.43 9.92
N LEU A 446 -13.50 0.74 11.20
CA LEU A 446 -14.46 1.58 11.90
C LEU A 446 -13.69 2.77 12.43
N CYS A 447 -13.91 3.96 11.86
CA CYS A 447 -13.14 5.16 12.17
C CYS A 447 -14.03 6.35 12.54
N THR A 448 -13.53 7.26 13.37
CA THR A 448 -14.30 8.43 13.88
C THR A 448 -13.99 9.73 13.14
N HIS A 449 -13.29 9.67 12.01
CA HIS A 449 -12.86 10.81 11.21
C HIS A 449 -12.71 10.44 9.73
N LEU A 450 -12.50 11.44 8.87
CA LEU A 450 -12.25 11.28 7.43
C LEU A 450 -10.87 11.81 7.05
N THR A 451 -10.06 10.96 6.42
CA THR A 451 -8.70 11.21 5.93
C THR A 451 -8.39 10.25 4.77
N PHE A 452 -7.11 9.96 4.51
CA PHE A 452 -6.66 8.76 3.79
C PHE A 452 -6.46 7.59 4.75
N PHE A 453 -6.96 6.42 4.36
CA PHE A 453 -6.94 5.19 5.15
C PHE A 453 -6.23 4.06 4.42
N GLY A 454 -5.45 3.30 5.18
CA GLY A 454 -4.85 2.04 4.76
C GLY A 454 -5.12 0.95 5.78
N SER A 455 -4.79 -0.29 5.43
CA SER A 455 -4.74 -1.37 6.39
C SER A 455 -3.48 -2.21 6.23
N SER A 456 -2.93 -2.60 7.36
CA SER A 456 -1.86 -3.59 7.44
C SER A 456 -2.49 -4.94 7.77
N PHE A 457 -2.08 -5.95 7.02
CA PHE A 457 -2.62 -7.30 7.07
C PHE A 457 -1.47 -8.29 7.01
N PHE A 458 -1.36 -9.15 8.02
CA PHE A 458 -0.30 -10.15 8.11
C PHE A 458 -0.91 -11.54 8.09
N VAL A 459 -0.57 -12.31 7.05
CA VAL A 459 -0.99 -13.71 6.90
C VAL A 459 -0.21 -14.56 7.88
N MET A 460 -0.92 -15.33 8.69
CA MET A 460 -0.29 -16.27 9.61
C MET A 460 0.10 -17.55 8.86
N PRO A 461 1.32 -18.07 9.04
CA PRO A 461 1.71 -19.33 8.42
C PRO A 461 0.87 -20.47 8.99
N ASN A 462 0.25 -21.26 8.10
CA ASN A 462 -0.41 -22.56 8.30
C ASN A 462 -0.79 -22.91 9.76
N THR A 463 -2.08 -22.83 10.04
CA THR A 463 -2.68 -23.38 11.26
C THR A 463 -2.57 -24.92 11.23
N VAL A 464 -1.81 -25.51 12.16
CA VAL A 464 -1.66 -26.98 12.25
C VAL A 464 -2.70 -27.49 13.24
N ASP A 465 -3.52 -28.47 12.83
CA ASP A 465 -4.40 -29.23 13.71
C ASP A 465 -3.59 -30.34 14.43
N PRO A 466 -3.24 -30.18 15.71
CA PRO A 466 -2.47 -31.18 16.43
C PRO A 466 -3.30 -32.43 16.76
N SER A 467 -4.64 -32.38 16.64
CA SER A 467 -5.52 -33.54 16.87
C SER A 467 -5.41 -34.57 15.73
N LYS A 468 -5.24 -34.11 14.48
CA LYS A 468 -4.90 -34.97 13.34
C LYS A 468 -3.53 -35.63 13.51
N SER A 469 -2.54 -34.90 14.01
CA SER A 469 -1.23 -35.47 14.34
C SER A 469 -1.35 -36.56 15.43
N ALA A 470 -2.15 -36.32 16.47
CA ALA A 470 -2.40 -37.32 17.52
C ALA A 470 -3.13 -38.59 16.99
N GLN A 471 -4.04 -38.46 16.03
CA GLN A 471 -4.66 -39.62 15.37
C GLN A 471 -3.67 -40.41 14.52
N LEU A 472 -2.75 -39.75 13.81
CA LEU A 472 -1.65 -40.42 13.11
C LEU A 472 -0.74 -41.19 14.10
N PHE A 473 -0.50 -40.62 15.29
CA PHE A 473 0.19 -41.32 16.39
C PHE A 473 -0.62 -42.50 16.96
N SER A 474 -1.94 -42.36 17.08
CA SER A 474 -2.84 -43.44 17.50
C SER A 474 -2.87 -44.60 16.50
N ASN A 475 -2.74 -44.32 15.20
CA ASN A 475 -2.66 -45.35 14.16
C ASN A 475 -1.35 -46.15 14.21
N PHE A 476 -0.23 -45.56 14.65
CA PHE A 476 0.99 -46.34 14.91
C PHE A 476 0.79 -47.36 16.02
N ALA A 477 0.07 -47.02 17.10
CA ALA A 477 -0.24 -47.97 18.17
C ALA A 477 -1.13 -49.14 17.71
N LYS A 478 -1.92 -48.93 16.64
CA LYS A 478 -2.73 -49.99 16.00
C LYS A 478 -1.94 -50.85 15.02
N ASN A 479 -0.71 -50.47 14.66
CA ASN A 479 0.17 -51.25 13.79
C ASN A 479 1.39 -51.74 14.58
N PRO A 480 1.30 -52.91 15.24
CA PRO A 480 2.34 -53.42 16.13
C PRO A 480 3.68 -53.64 15.40
N VAL A 481 3.67 -53.81 14.07
CA VAL A 481 4.90 -53.99 13.27
C VAL A 481 5.80 -52.75 13.33
N VAL A 482 5.21 -51.55 13.20
CA VAL A 482 5.98 -50.29 13.19
C VAL A 482 6.54 -49.97 14.57
N VAL A 483 5.74 -50.17 15.62
CA VAL A 483 6.17 -49.94 17.02
C VAL A 483 7.28 -50.89 17.42
N CYS A 484 7.17 -52.18 17.07
CA CYS A 484 8.22 -53.16 17.30
C CYS A 484 9.52 -52.83 16.52
N PHE A 485 9.40 -52.34 15.29
CA PHE A 485 10.56 -51.96 14.47
C PHE A 485 11.31 -50.76 15.06
N ILE A 486 10.61 -49.69 15.43
CA ILE A 486 11.20 -48.51 16.07
C ILE A 486 11.79 -48.87 17.43
N GLY A 487 11.08 -49.70 18.22
CA GLY A 487 11.58 -50.23 19.49
C GLY A 487 12.88 -51.03 19.33
N ALA A 488 12.97 -51.90 18.32
CA ALA A 488 14.17 -52.68 18.03
C ALA A 488 15.37 -51.79 17.66
N ILE A 489 15.16 -50.74 16.87
CA ILE A 489 16.19 -49.74 16.55
C ILE A 489 16.68 -49.06 17.83
N PHE A 490 15.76 -48.63 18.71
CA PHE A 490 16.10 -47.97 19.96
C PHE A 490 16.90 -48.86 20.91
N VAL A 491 16.49 -50.12 21.06
CA VAL A 491 17.21 -51.11 21.88
C VAL A 491 18.61 -51.37 21.30
N THR A 492 18.71 -51.53 19.98
CA THR A 492 20.00 -51.75 19.30
C THR A 492 20.92 -50.55 19.49
N TYR A 493 20.40 -49.33 19.38
CA TYR A 493 21.14 -48.09 19.64
C TYR A 493 21.66 -48.02 21.07
N ILE A 494 20.83 -48.32 22.07
CA ILE A 494 21.24 -48.32 23.49
C ILE A 494 22.32 -49.38 23.74
N LEU A 495 22.19 -50.59 23.18
CA LEU A 495 23.19 -51.65 23.30
C LEU A 495 24.53 -51.22 22.68
N MET A 496 24.50 -50.61 21.50
CA MET A 496 25.69 -50.05 20.83
C MET A 496 26.32 -48.92 21.65
N ALA A 497 25.52 -48.02 22.22
CA ALA A 497 26.01 -46.92 23.06
C ALA A 497 26.64 -47.43 24.37
N VAL A 498 26.04 -48.44 25.02
CA VAL A 498 26.61 -49.09 26.21
C VAL A 498 27.90 -49.82 25.86
N TRP A 499 27.96 -50.51 24.73
CA TRP A 499 29.16 -51.21 24.26
C TRP A 499 30.30 -50.21 23.95
N ALA A 500 30.00 -49.14 23.22
CA ALA A 500 30.95 -48.07 22.93
C ALA A 500 31.49 -47.42 24.21
N ARG A 501 30.61 -47.12 25.18
CA ARG A 501 31.03 -46.57 26.48
C ARG A 501 31.92 -47.52 27.28
N ARG A 502 31.67 -48.83 27.20
CA ARG A 502 32.55 -49.85 27.81
C ARG A 502 33.92 -49.90 27.14
N LYS A 503 33.98 -49.78 25.81
CA LYS A 503 35.23 -49.74 25.04
C LYS A 503 36.04 -48.47 25.33
N ASP A 504 35.39 -47.31 25.37
CA ASP A 504 36.02 -46.04 25.77
C ASP A 504 36.65 -46.11 27.17
N LEU A 505 35.97 -46.76 28.12
CA LEU A 505 36.52 -46.96 29.47
C LEU A 505 37.74 -47.90 29.47
N GLN A 506 37.75 -48.94 28.63
CA GLN A 506 38.89 -49.85 28.48
C GLN A 506 40.10 -49.17 27.81
N ASP A 507 39.87 -48.29 26.83
CA ASP A 507 40.94 -47.55 26.17
C ASP A 507 41.53 -46.47 27.09
N LYS A 508 40.72 -45.80 27.92
CA LYS A 508 41.23 -44.89 28.97
C LYS A 508 42.16 -45.61 29.96
N ALA A 509 41.92 -46.88 30.26
CA ALA A 509 42.80 -47.68 31.11
C ALA A 509 44.13 -48.03 30.43
N LYS A 510 44.12 -48.32 29.12
CA LYS A 510 45.35 -48.59 28.34
C LYS A 510 46.21 -47.33 28.15
N VAL A 511 45.60 -46.17 27.91
CA VAL A 511 46.33 -44.90 27.77
C VAL A 511 47.05 -44.53 29.07
N ARG A 512 46.43 -44.76 30.25
CA ARG A 512 47.10 -44.59 31.55
C ARG A 512 48.33 -45.51 31.72
N LEU A 513 48.25 -46.74 31.21
CA LEU A 513 49.34 -47.72 31.30
C LEU A 513 50.50 -47.36 30.37
N ILE A 514 50.21 -46.86 29.15
CA ILE A 514 51.21 -46.33 28.22
C ILE A 514 51.85 -45.06 28.77
N PHE A 515 51.08 -44.14 29.38
CA PHE A 515 51.63 -42.93 30.02
C PHE A 515 52.55 -43.27 31.20
N LEU A 516 52.16 -44.24 32.04
CA LEU A 516 53.01 -44.75 33.14
C LEU A 516 54.27 -45.47 32.63
N LEU A 517 54.17 -46.24 31.54
CA LEU A 517 55.33 -46.88 30.91
C LEU A 517 56.28 -45.87 30.26
N MET A 518 55.77 -44.83 29.60
CA MET A 518 56.60 -43.75 29.04
C MET A 518 57.30 -42.93 30.13
N LEU A 519 56.63 -42.64 31.26
CA LEU A 519 57.25 -41.97 32.41
C LEU A 519 58.36 -42.81 33.07
N LYS A 520 58.26 -44.14 33.02
CA LYS A 520 59.29 -45.05 33.58
C LYS A 520 60.52 -45.20 32.68
N TYR A 521 60.44 -44.78 31.41
CA TYR A 521 61.54 -44.83 30.44
C TYR A 521 62.20 -43.45 30.19
N GLN A 522 61.77 -42.38 30.88
CA GLN A 522 62.37 -41.05 30.80
C GLN A 522 63.18 -40.64 32.06
N PHE A 523 63.51 -41.58 32.96
CA PHE A 523 64.44 -41.37 34.07
C PHE A 523 65.51 -42.45 34.14
#